data_AF-A0A7S3FMC6-F1
#
_entry.id   AF-A0A7S3FMC6-F1
#
_cell.length_a   1.000
_cell.length_b   1.000
_cell.length_c   1.000
_cell.angle_alpha   90.00
_cell.angle_beta   90.00
_cell.angle_gamma   90.00
#
_symmetry.space_group_name_H-M   'P 1'
#
loop_
_entity.id
_entity.type
_entity.pdbx_description
1 polymer ?
#
loop_
_entity_poly.entity_id
_entity_poly.type
_entity_poly.pdbx_seq_one_letter_code
_entity_poly.pdbx_strand_id
1 'polypeptide(L)'
;MDRGAAGEPTAKRAKKDKEDPLVRRREELALGFANARAKGKELGERMVREAKLKRKRLRRKAKKKGKRMVREAKERAILESDRTLSEARLSFGQELRSVCAELEAKNEDRLSHFRRLPSELWKKIVDEHLHHNDLFALTMTCRFFREKQKDLGWKVETNWNEYRLIDLLESGRMVSHSLGWFQ
;
A
#
# COMPACT_ATOMS: atom_id res chain seq x y z
N MET A 1 -86.91 53.91 44.37
CA MET A 1 -86.31 53.13 45.47
C MET A 1 -84.99 52.61 44.95
N ASP A 2 -83.80 52.83 45.51
CA ASP A 2 -83.39 53.54 46.72
C ASP A 2 -81.90 53.96 46.54
N ARG A 3 -81.56 55.05 47.24
CA ARG A 3 -80.27 55.63 47.67
C ARG A 3 -79.02 54.74 47.43
N GLY A 4 -77.90 55.22 46.88
CA GLY A 4 -77.12 56.38 47.29
C GLY A 4 -75.92 55.93 48.13
N ALA A 5 -74.70 56.04 47.60
CA ALA A 5 -73.46 56.00 48.40
C ALA A 5 -72.29 56.60 47.61
N ALA A 6 -72.08 57.91 47.80
CA ALA A 6 -70.84 58.58 47.46
C ALA A 6 -69.75 58.16 48.46
N GLY A 7 -68.69 57.50 47.99
CA GLY A 7 -67.51 57.14 48.77
C GLY A 7 -66.35 58.08 48.48
N GLU A 8 -65.81 58.69 49.53
CA GLU A 8 -64.78 59.74 49.57
C GLU A 8 -63.42 59.35 48.94
N PRO A 9 -62.66 60.33 48.40
CA PRO A 9 -61.32 60.10 47.89
C PRO A 9 -60.31 60.09 49.05
N THR A 10 -60.05 58.89 49.60
CA THR A 10 -58.98 58.70 50.60
C THR A 10 -57.60 58.92 49.96
N ALA A 11 -57.05 60.12 50.12
CA ALA A 11 -55.66 60.44 49.82
C ALA A 11 -54.73 59.59 50.70
N LYS A 12 -54.27 58.45 50.17
CA LYS A 12 -53.27 57.59 50.80
C LYS A 12 -51.92 58.34 50.81
N ARG A 13 -51.61 58.96 51.94
CA ARG A 13 -50.26 59.46 52.28
C ARG A 13 -49.25 58.36 51.98
N ALA A 14 -48.33 58.62 51.05
CA ALA A 14 -47.16 57.79 50.81
C ALA A 14 -46.31 57.74 52.08
N LYS A 15 -46.44 56.65 52.85
CA LYS A 15 -45.47 56.32 53.90
C LYS A 15 -44.16 56.03 53.19
N LYS A 16 -43.21 56.95 53.34
CA LYS A 16 -41.84 56.79 52.84
C LYS A 16 -41.18 55.77 53.77
N ASP A 17 -41.25 54.50 53.39
CA ASP A 17 -40.59 53.41 54.10
C ASP A 17 -39.08 53.71 54.15
N LYS A 18 -38.60 54.10 55.33
CA LYS A 18 -37.18 54.31 55.58
C LYS A 18 -36.56 52.93 55.77
N GLU A 19 -36.16 52.36 54.65
CA GLU A 19 -35.39 51.12 54.60
C GLU A 19 -34.14 51.25 55.47
N ASP A 20 -33.91 50.27 56.34
CA ASP A 20 -32.77 50.24 57.26
C ASP A 20 -31.44 50.17 56.47
N PRO A 21 -30.52 51.14 56.66
CA PRO A 21 -29.22 51.16 55.98
C PRO A 21 -28.43 49.84 56.09
N LEU A 22 -28.58 49.10 57.19
CA LEU A 22 -27.90 47.81 57.38
C LEU A 22 -28.45 46.73 56.46
N VAL A 23 -29.77 46.74 56.22
CA VAL A 23 -30.41 45.79 55.29
C VAL A 23 -29.93 46.07 53.88
N ARG A 24 -29.90 47.33 53.45
CA ARG A 24 -29.38 47.72 52.12
C ARG A 24 -27.93 47.27 51.91
N ARG A 25 -27.04 47.48 52.91
CA ARG A 25 -25.64 47.07 52.80
C ARG A 25 -25.47 45.55 52.72
N ARG A 26 -26.30 44.78 53.45
CA ARG A 26 -26.30 43.31 53.37
C ARG A 26 -26.73 42.81 52.00
N GLU A 27 -27.76 43.42 51.42
CA GLU A 27 -28.25 43.08 50.08
C GLU A 27 -27.21 43.42 49.01
N GLU A 28 -26.56 44.58 49.08
CA GLU A 28 -25.46 44.95 48.19
C GLU A 28 -24.30 43.95 48.25
N LEU A 29 -23.92 43.51 49.45
CA LEU A 29 -22.91 42.47 49.64
C LEU A 29 -23.37 41.14 49.04
N ALA A 30 -24.61 40.72 49.29
CA ALA A 30 -25.17 39.49 48.73
C ALA A 30 -25.19 39.50 47.20
N LEU A 31 -25.58 40.63 46.59
CA LEU A 31 -25.51 40.85 45.14
C LEU A 31 -24.06 40.80 44.63
N GLY A 32 -23.11 41.40 45.37
CA GLY A 32 -21.69 41.33 45.08
C GLY A 32 -21.16 39.89 45.04
N PHE A 33 -21.48 39.09 46.06
CA PHE A 33 -21.12 37.67 46.11
C PHE A 33 -21.79 36.85 45.00
N ALA A 34 -23.07 37.10 44.71
CA ALA A 34 -23.78 36.42 43.64
C ALA A 34 -23.14 36.71 42.27
N ASN A 35 -22.81 37.97 42.00
CA ASN A 35 -22.13 38.40 40.78
C ASN A 35 -20.72 37.80 40.66
N ALA A 36 -19.94 37.79 41.74
CA ALA A 36 -18.62 37.16 41.76
C ALA A 36 -18.70 35.66 41.48
N ARG A 37 -19.68 34.97 42.10
CA ARG A 37 -19.94 33.54 41.86
C ARG A 37 -20.37 33.27 40.42
N ALA A 38 -21.24 34.11 39.85
CA ALA A 38 -21.67 33.99 38.46
C ALA A 38 -20.49 34.15 37.49
N LYS A 39 -19.66 35.18 37.68
CA LYS A 39 -18.43 35.39 36.89
C LYS A 39 -17.46 34.21 37.04
N GLY A 40 -17.28 33.69 38.24
CA GLY A 40 -16.44 32.52 38.49
C GLY A 40 -16.93 31.27 37.76
N LYS A 41 -18.24 31.02 37.74
CA LYS A 41 -18.84 29.93 36.96
C LYS A 41 -18.61 30.10 35.46
N GLU A 42 -18.85 31.30 34.94
CA GLU A 42 -18.67 31.59 33.51
C GLU A 42 -17.21 31.39 33.06
N LEU A 43 -16.25 31.90 33.85
CA LEU A 43 -14.82 31.69 33.61
C LEU A 43 -14.45 30.20 33.67
N GLY A 44 -14.97 29.47 34.67
CA GLY A 44 -14.79 28.03 34.79
C GLY A 44 -15.29 27.28 33.55
N GLU A 45 -16.50 27.56 33.09
CA GLU A 45 -17.05 26.96 31.87
C GLU A 45 -16.23 27.30 30.63
N ARG A 46 -15.78 28.55 30.50
CA ARG A 46 -14.94 28.99 29.38
C ARG A 46 -13.63 28.20 29.33
N MET A 47 -12.94 28.05 30.46
CA MET A 47 -11.72 27.25 30.56
C MET A 47 -11.96 25.79 30.21
N VAL A 48 -13.06 25.19 30.67
CA VAL A 48 -13.42 23.80 30.34
C VAL A 48 -13.67 23.63 28.83
N ARG A 49 -14.38 24.57 28.20
CA ARG A 49 -14.63 24.56 26.74
C ARG A 49 -13.33 24.68 25.96
N GLU A 50 -12.44 25.59 26.36
CA GLU A 50 -11.15 25.78 25.73
C GLU A 50 -10.26 24.53 25.85
N ALA A 51 -10.16 23.95 27.05
CA ALA A 51 -9.41 22.72 27.29
C ALA A 51 -9.95 21.56 26.44
N LYS A 52 -11.28 21.43 26.31
CA LYS A 52 -11.92 20.41 25.47
C LYS A 52 -11.58 20.59 23.99
N LEU A 53 -11.57 21.83 23.49
CA LEU A 53 -11.17 22.14 22.11
C LEU A 53 -9.69 21.87 21.87
N LYS A 54 -8.81 22.28 22.79
CA LYS A 54 -7.36 22.00 22.73
C LYS A 54 -7.10 20.50 22.69
N ARG A 55 -7.75 19.72 23.56
CA ARG A 55 -7.68 18.25 23.55
C ARG A 55 -8.16 17.66 22.22
N LYS A 56 -9.28 18.14 21.67
CA LYS A 56 -9.77 17.70 20.34
C LYS A 56 -8.76 17.99 19.22
N ARG A 57 -8.14 19.18 19.22
CA ARG A 57 -7.11 19.57 18.24
C ARG A 57 -5.88 18.67 18.34
N LEU A 58 -5.37 18.43 19.56
CA LEU A 58 -4.24 17.54 19.79
C LEU A 58 -4.55 16.10 19.34
N ARG A 59 -5.73 15.57 19.68
CA ARG A 59 -6.16 14.24 19.23
C ARG A 59 -6.22 14.13 17.70
N ARG A 60 -6.73 15.16 17.01
CA ARG A 60 -6.76 15.19 15.54
C ARG A 60 -5.35 15.24 14.94
N LYS A 61 -4.44 16.06 15.50
CA LYS A 61 -3.03 16.13 15.09
C LYS A 61 -2.34 14.78 15.28
N ALA A 62 -2.50 14.16 16.44
CA ALA A 62 -1.95 12.83 16.75
C ALA A 62 -2.49 11.76 15.79
N LYS A 63 -3.81 11.74 15.52
CA LYS A 63 -4.41 10.79 14.56
C LYS A 63 -3.87 10.98 13.15
N LYS A 64 -3.70 12.23 12.68
CA LYS A 64 -3.08 12.52 11.38
C LYS A 64 -1.62 12.07 11.32
N LYS A 65 -0.84 12.36 12.37
CA LYS A 65 0.57 11.92 12.48
C LYS A 65 0.68 10.39 12.49
N GLY A 66 -0.16 9.70 13.27
CA GLY A 66 -0.22 8.24 13.29
C GLY A 66 -0.52 7.64 11.92
N LYS A 67 -1.53 8.15 11.21
CA LYS A 67 -1.84 7.72 9.84
C LYS A 67 -0.66 7.91 8.87
N ARG A 68 0.04 9.04 8.98
CA ARG A 68 1.24 9.31 8.17
C ARG A 68 2.35 8.30 8.46
N MET A 69 2.67 8.05 9.73
CA MET A 69 3.69 7.08 10.11
C MET A 69 3.37 5.66 9.61
N VAL A 70 2.11 5.23 9.69
CA VAL A 70 1.69 3.91 9.18
C VAL A 70 1.87 3.83 7.66
N ARG A 71 1.54 4.89 6.91
CA ARG A 71 1.75 4.92 5.46
C ARG A 71 3.24 4.85 5.10
N GLU A 72 4.07 5.67 5.75
CA GLU A 72 5.52 5.69 5.52
C GLU A 72 6.16 4.33 5.88
N ALA A 73 5.72 3.69 6.97
CA ALA A 73 6.19 2.36 7.33
C ALA A 73 5.80 1.29 6.30
N LYS A 74 4.57 1.37 5.76
CA LYS A 74 4.12 0.45 4.71
C LYS A 74 4.93 0.63 3.42
N GLU A 75 5.17 1.87 3.00
CA GLU A 75 5.97 2.17 1.81
C GLU A 75 7.42 1.66 1.96
N ARG A 76 8.02 1.81 3.15
CA ARG A 76 9.35 1.25 3.45
C ARG A 76 9.36 -0.28 3.38
N ALA A 77 8.36 -0.94 3.96
CA ALA A 77 8.28 -2.40 3.96
C ALA A 77 8.15 -2.97 2.53
N ILE A 78 7.41 -2.29 1.63
CA ILE A 78 7.31 -2.69 0.23
C ILE A 78 8.67 -2.58 -0.47
N LEU A 79 9.34 -1.43 -0.34
CA LEU A 79 10.66 -1.21 -0.94
C LEU A 79 11.71 -2.23 -0.45
N GLU A 80 11.67 -2.57 0.84
CA GLU A 80 12.57 -3.57 1.42
C GLU A 80 12.25 -4.98 0.93
N SER A 81 10.97 -5.32 0.79
CA SER A 81 10.53 -6.58 0.20
C SER A 81 10.97 -6.70 -1.27
N ASP A 82 10.82 -5.65 -2.06
CA ASP A 82 11.22 -5.66 -3.48
C ASP A 82 12.74 -5.82 -3.62
N ARG A 83 13.50 -5.15 -2.75
CA ARG A 83 14.96 -5.28 -2.71
C ARG A 83 15.38 -6.71 -2.39
N THR A 84 14.84 -7.30 -1.33
CA THR A 84 15.19 -8.67 -0.93
C THR A 84 14.80 -9.70 -2.00
N LEU A 85 13.65 -9.52 -2.66
CA LEU A 85 13.23 -10.36 -3.78
C LEU A 85 14.17 -10.23 -4.99
N SER A 86 14.62 -9.02 -5.30
CA SER A 86 15.60 -8.78 -6.37
C SER A 86 16.96 -9.44 -6.05
N GLU A 87 17.46 -9.27 -4.84
CA GLU A 87 18.72 -9.89 -4.36
C GLU A 87 18.62 -11.43 -4.41
N ALA A 88 17.51 -12.00 -3.95
CA ALA A 88 17.27 -13.44 -4.03
C ALA A 88 17.23 -13.96 -5.48
N ARG A 89 16.54 -13.24 -6.39
CA ARG A 89 16.52 -13.59 -7.83
C ARG A 89 17.90 -13.57 -8.46
N LEU A 90 18.72 -12.58 -8.11
CA LEU A 90 20.09 -12.48 -8.61
C LEU A 90 20.97 -13.62 -8.09
N SER A 91 20.87 -13.94 -6.79
CA SER A 91 21.60 -15.07 -6.19
C SER A 91 21.22 -16.39 -6.84
N PHE A 92 19.91 -16.67 -6.93
CA PHE A 92 19.40 -17.89 -7.55
C PHE A 92 19.79 -17.98 -9.04
N GLY A 93 19.74 -16.87 -9.77
CA GLY A 93 20.20 -16.82 -11.16
C GLY A 93 21.70 -17.06 -11.31
N GLN A 94 22.52 -16.66 -10.34
CA GLN A 94 23.96 -16.99 -10.33
C GLN A 94 24.20 -18.49 -10.06
N GLU A 95 23.50 -19.06 -9.09
CA GLU A 95 23.57 -20.50 -8.78
C GLU A 95 23.15 -21.34 -9.98
N LEU A 96 22.02 -21.02 -10.61
CA LEU A 96 21.56 -21.70 -11.82
C LEU A 96 22.57 -21.59 -12.96
N ARG A 97 23.16 -20.40 -13.18
CA ARG A 97 24.21 -20.25 -14.20
C ARG A 97 25.42 -21.13 -13.92
N SER A 98 25.82 -21.26 -12.66
CA SER A 98 26.92 -22.15 -12.26
C SER A 98 26.58 -23.61 -12.55
N VAL A 99 25.39 -24.07 -12.16
CA VAL A 99 24.92 -25.43 -12.43
C VAL A 99 24.84 -25.70 -13.94
N CYS A 100 24.31 -24.76 -14.72
CA CYS A 100 24.27 -24.86 -16.17
C CYS A 100 25.68 -24.95 -16.76
N ALA A 101 26.63 -24.14 -16.31
CA ALA A 101 28.02 -24.20 -16.77
C ALA A 101 28.67 -25.56 -16.47
N GLU A 102 28.43 -26.13 -15.28
CA GLU A 102 28.93 -27.46 -14.92
C GLU A 102 28.31 -28.57 -15.78
N LEU A 103 26.99 -28.49 -16.02
CA LEU A 103 26.29 -29.44 -16.87
C LEU A 103 26.73 -29.32 -18.32
N GLU A 104 26.94 -28.10 -18.82
CA GLU A 104 27.48 -27.85 -20.15
C GLU A 104 28.88 -28.45 -20.31
N ALA A 105 29.78 -28.24 -19.34
CA ALA A 105 31.12 -28.84 -19.37
C ALA A 105 31.05 -30.38 -19.37
N LYS A 106 30.25 -30.98 -18.49
CA LYS A 106 30.05 -32.45 -18.47
C LYS A 106 29.44 -32.98 -19.76
N ASN A 107 28.52 -32.23 -20.35
CA ASN A 107 27.91 -32.57 -21.63
C ASN A 107 28.91 -32.46 -22.77
N GLU A 108 29.77 -31.44 -22.79
CA GLU A 108 30.83 -31.29 -23.79
C GLU A 108 31.80 -32.47 -23.74
N ASP A 109 32.19 -32.92 -22.54
CA ASP A 109 33.03 -34.11 -22.37
C ASP A 109 32.35 -35.38 -22.89
N ARG A 110 31.08 -35.61 -22.52
CA ARG A 110 30.32 -36.79 -22.96
C ARG A 110 30.03 -36.78 -24.47
N LEU A 111 29.74 -35.59 -25.00
CA LEU A 111 29.40 -35.38 -26.40
C LEU A 111 30.64 -35.14 -27.28
N SER A 112 31.83 -35.13 -26.70
CA SER A 112 33.10 -35.01 -27.44
C SER A 112 33.25 -36.12 -28.50
N HIS A 113 32.72 -37.32 -28.22
CA HIS A 113 32.63 -38.41 -29.20
C HIS A 113 31.71 -38.06 -30.38
N PHE A 114 30.61 -37.37 -30.11
CA PHE A 114 29.65 -36.94 -31.14
C PHE A 114 30.16 -35.75 -31.97
N ARG A 115 31.13 -34.97 -31.48
CA ARG A 115 31.83 -33.96 -32.30
C ARG A 115 32.55 -34.57 -33.50
N ARG A 116 32.90 -35.86 -33.45
CA ARG A 116 33.57 -36.59 -34.53
C ARG A 116 32.61 -37.17 -35.57
N LEU A 117 31.29 -37.07 -35.35
CA LEU A 117 30.33 -37.50 -36.35
C LEU A 117 30.44 -36.62 -37.60
N PRO A 118 30.60 -37.22 -38.79
CA PRO A 118 30.47 -36.52 -40.06
C PRO A 118 29.16 -35.74 -40.16
N SER A 119 29.18 -34.63 -40.89
CA SER A 119 28.02 -33.75 -41.09
C SER A 119 26.83 -34.49 -41.72
N GLU A 120 27.08 -35.51 -42.54
CA GLU A 120 26.03 -36.31 -43.16
C GLU A 120 25.23 -37.13 -42.15
N LEU A 121 25.89 -37.64 -41.10
CA LEU A 121 25.22 -38.40 -40.05
C LEU A 121 24.44 -37.48 -39.12
N TRP A 122 24.98 -36.30 -38.82
CA TRP A 122 24.24 -35.28 -38.07
C TRP A 122 22.97 -34.85 -38.79
N LYS A 123 23.05 -34.69 -40.11
CA LYS A 123 21.90 -34.34 -40.93
C LYS A 123 20.80 -35.39 -40.83
N LYS A 124 21.13 -36.68 -40.95
CA LYS A 124 20.17 -37.77 -40.78
C LYS A 124 19.56 -37.85 -39.38
N ILE A 125 20.40 -37.72 -38.34
CA ILE A 125 19.91 -37.78 -36.95
C ILE A 125 18.87 -36.69 -36.71
N VAL A 126 19.12 -35.48 -37.19
CA VAL A 126 18.18 -34.38 -36.95
C VAL A 126 16.99 -34.42 -37.91
N ASP A 127 17.18 -34.74 -39.20
CA ASP A 127 16.09 -34.76 -40.18
C ASP A 127 15.15 -35.97 -39.99
N GLU A 128 15.67 -37.14 -39.59
CA GLU A 128 14.90 -38.39 -39.51
C GLU A 128 14.44 -38.74 -38.09
N HIS A 129 15.13 -38.26 -37.04
CA HIS A 129 14.86 -38.69 -35.66
C HIS A 129 14.47 -37.56 -34.70
N LEU A 130 14.60 -36.29 -35.08
CA LEU A 130 14.18 -35.17 -34.23
C LEU A 130 12.99 -34.44 -34.82
N HIS A 131 11.87 -34.49 -34.11
CA HIS A 131 10.72 -33.67 -34.47
C HIS A 131 11.08 -32.18 -34.32
N HIS A 132 10.49 -31.31 -35.12
CA HIS A 132 10.82 -29.87 -35.14
C HIS A 132 10.71 -29.21 -33.74
N ASN A 133 9.70 -29.60 -32.96
CA ASN A 133 9.50 -29.11 -31.59
C ASN A 133 10.59 -29.60 -30.63
N ASP A 134 11.07 -30.83 -30.79
CA ASP A 134 12.12 -31.41 -29.95
C ASP A 134 13.48 -30.82 -30.29
N LEU A 135 13.75 -30.64 -31.60
CA LEU A 135 14.94 -29.94 -32.07
C LEU A 135 14.99 -28.51 -31.51
N PHE A 136 13.85 -27.82 -31.50
CA PHE A 136 13.72 -26.48 -30.94
C PHE A 136 13.97 -26.47 -29.42
N ALA A 137 13.35 -27.37 -28.67
CA ALA A 137 13.58 -27.49 -27.25
C ALA A 137 15.06 -27.77 -26.95
N LEU A 138 15.70 -28.66 -27.70
CA LEU A 138 17.11 -28.98 -27.57
C LEU A 138 18.02 -27.78 -27.90
N THR A 139 17.74 -26.99 -28.94
CA THR A 139 18.56 -25.80 -29.23
C THR A 139 18.36 -24.65 -28.26
N MET A 140 17.19 -24.53 -27.66
CA MET A 140 16.96 -23.53 -26.62
C MET A 140 17.69 -23.87 -25.32
N THR A 141 17.85 -25.16 -25.02
CA THR A 141 18.31 -25.66 -23.71
C THR A 141 19.76 -26.16 -23.73
N CYS A 142 20.29 -26.54 -24.89
CA CYS A 142 21.63 -27.09 -25.03
C CYS A 142 22.47 -26.27 -26.02
N ARG A 143 23.55 -25.67 -25.49
CA ARG A 143 24.52 -24.91 -26.30
C ARG A 143 25.12 -25.72 -27.45
N PHE A 144 25.41 -27.00 -27.23
CA PHE A 144 25.97 -27.89 -28.25
C PHE A 144 25.07 -27.98 -29.49
N PHE A 145 23.77 -28.21 -29.33
CA PHE A 145 22.83 -28.28 -30.44
C PHE A 145 22.65 -26.91 -31.12
N ARG A 146 22.70 -25.81 -30.35
CA ARG A 146 22.66 -24.44 -30.88
C ARG A 146 23.85 -24.12 -31.78
N GLU A 147 25.05 -24.52 -31.38
CA GLU A 147 26.27 -24.38 -32.19
C GLU A 147 26.22 -25.30 -33.41
N LYS A 148 25.77 -26.56 -33.25
CA LYS A 148 25.64 -27.49 -34.38
C LYS A 148 24.63 -27.05 -35.43
N GLN A 149 23.52 -26.39 -35.05
CA GLN A 149 22.61 -25.78 -36.02
C GLN A 149 23.30 -24.70 -36.87
N LYS A 150 24.16 -23.87 -36.25
CA LYS A 150 24.95 -22.87 -36.97
C LYS A 150 25.92 -23.52 -37.95
N ASP A 151 26.63 -24.56 -37.50
CA ASP A 151 27.59 -25.30 -38.32
C ASP A 151 26.93 -25.97 -39.54
N LEU A 152 25.72 -26.51 -39.37
CA LEU A 152 24.95 -27.14 -40.45
C LEU A 152 24.28 -26.12 -41.39
N GLY A 153 24.45 -24.81 -41.14
CA GLY A 153 23.81 -23.75 -41.92
C GLY A 153 22.29 -23.73 -41.77
N TRP A 154 21.76 -24.43 -40.77
CA TRP A 154 20.35 -24.46 -40.47
C TRP A 154 19.96 -23.17 -39.77
N LYS A 155 19.56 -22.20 -40.58
CA LYS A 155 18.64 -21.17 -40.14
C LYS A 155 17.30 -21.86 -39.90
N VAL A 156 17.13 -22.45 -38.72
CA VAL A 156 15.77 -22.46 -38.17
C VAL A 156 15.38 -21.00 -38.17
N GLU A 157 14.33 -20.65 -38.91
CA GLU A 157 13.75 -19.32 -38.83
C GLU A 157 13.31 -19.12 -37.39
N THR A 158 14.22 -18.62 -36.57
CA THR A 158 13.91 -18.05 -35.27
C THR A 158 13.31 -16.67 -35.49
N ASN A 159 12.52 -16.48 -36.55
CA ASN A 159 11.69 -15.30 -36.79
C ASN A 159 10.48 -15.37 -35.86
N TRP A 160 10.78 -15.57 -34.57
CA TRP A 160 9.88 -15.30 -33.49
C TRP A 160 9.95 -13.80 -33.34
N ASN A 161 9.14 -13.12 -34.14
CA ASN A 161 8.71 -11.78 -33.77
C ASN A 161 8.31 -11.86 -32.30
N GLU A 162 8.89 -11.04 -31.43
CA GLU A 162 8.72 -11.13 -29.97
C GLU A 162 7.22 -11.20 -29.58
N TYR A 163 6.38 -10.55 -30.38
CA TYR A 163 4.92 -10.59 -30.35
C TYR A 163 4.30 -11.98 -30.58
N ARG A 164 4.87 -12.86 -31.42
CA ARG A 164 4.36 -14.23 -31.62
C ARG A 164 4.54 -15.11 -30.39
N LEU A 165 5.59 -14.89 -29.61
CA LEU A 165 5.81 -15.63 -28.37
C LEU A 165 4.77 -15.21 -27.33
N ILE A 166 4.49 -13.90 -27.26
CA ILE A 166 3.42 -13.32 -26.42
C ILE A 166 2.06 -13.83 -26.88
N ASP A 167 1.76 -13.83 -28.19
CA ASP A 167 0.49 -14.34 -28.74
C ASP A 167 0.26 -15.83 -28.43
N LEU A 168 1.33 -16.64 -28.38
CA LEU A 168 1.21 -18.07 -28.04
C LEU A 168 1.01 -18.30 -26.53
N LEU A 169 1.64 -17.47 -25.70
CA LEU A 169 1.41 -17.39 -24.27
C LEU A 169 -0.04 -16.97 -23.97
N GLU A 170 -0.53 -15.93 -24.63
CA GLU A 170 -1.88 -15.38 -24.44
C GLU A 170 -2.98 -16.28 -25.05
N SER A 171 -2.71 -16.93 -26.19
CA SER A 171 -3.70 -17.79 -26.85
C SER A 171 -3.87 -19.17 -26.22
N GLY A 172 -3.07 -19.52 -25.20
CA GLY A 172 -3.15 -20.82 -24.52
C GLY A 172 -2.83 -22.02 -25.42
N ARG A 173 -2.24 -21.77 -26.60
CA ARG A 173 -1.83 -22.81 -27.57
C ARG A 173 -0.49 -23.46 -27.23
N MET A 174 0.21 -22.94 -26.22
CA MET A 174 1.37 -23.60 -25.65
C MET A 174 0.95 -24.69 -24.66
N VAL A 175 1.55 -25.87 -24.80
CA VAL A 175 1.29 -26.99 -23.90
C VAL A 175 1.75 -26.60 -22.49
N SER A 176 0.95 -26.89 -21.47
CA SER A 176 1.17 -26.38 -20.10
C SER A 176 2.57 -26.66 -19.52
N HIS A 177 3.23 -27.73 -19.97
CA HIS A 177 4.57 -28.08 -19.54
C HIS A 177 5.69 -27.19 -20.11
N SER A 178 5.45 -26.42 -21.17
CA SER A 178 6.43 -25.48 -21.74
C SER A 178 6.34 -24.09 -21.11
N LEU A 179 5.26 -23.76 -20.40
CA LEU A 179 5.08 -22.43 -19.76
C LEU A 179 6.07 -22.19 -18.60
N GLY A 180 6.46 -23.24 -17.87
CA GLY A 180 7.41 -23.14 -16.76
C GLY A 180 8.85 -22.80 -17.18
N TRP A 181 9.15 -22.80 -18.47
CA TRP A 181 10.49 -22.51 -19.00
C TRP A 181 10.71 -21.02 -19.29
N PHE A 182 9.63 -20.21 -19.29
CA PHE A 182 9.64 -18.80 -19.69
C PHE A 182 9.14 -17.84 -18.60
N GLN A 183 8.76 -18.33 -17.42
CA GLN A 183 8.47 -17.53 -16.22
C GLN A 183 9.73 -17.32 -15.37
#